data_AF-A0A1F6DKE3-F1
#
_entry.id   AF-A0A1F6DKE3-F1
#
_cell.length_a   1.000
_cell.length_b   1.000
_cell.length_c   1.000
_cell.angle_alpha   90.00
_cell.angle_beta   90.00
_cell.angle_gamma   90.00
#
_symmetry.space_group_name_H-M   'P 1'
#
loop_
_entity.id
_entity.type
_entity.pdbx_description
1 polymer ?
#
loop_
_entity_poly.entity_id
_entity_poly.type
_entity_poly.pdbx_seq_one_letter_code
_entity_poly.pdbx_strand_id
1 'polypeptide(L)'
;MDSLTVALMGWAHWLGYGVTLALAALLALVVLWRGAFAVMSMRMWWGIALGWHIFYATVLTVAQYRMWNANEITRELVTTPLGEEVPRMLLHAPISLFLEGSGGYYVFYAYSRFWVPLMLALLGTLVLYGIFRFLQHRKPVAVGREEVLLVSGIAFLAGWPNMVAFVSLAFVLSLVYAVWAHVRHGAAARTRMLPGIIAAAIATLLFSATIAAYTATLAV
;
A
#
# COMPACT_ATOMS: atom_id res chain seq x y z
N MET A 1 29.02 4.91 11.42
CA MET A 1 27.57 4.58 11.47
C MET A 1 27.37 3.65 12.66
N ASP A 2 26.43 3.96 13.56
CA ASP A 2 26.19 3.09 14.71
C ASP A 2 25.49 1.78 14.28
N SER A 3 25.71 0.70 15.04
CA SER A 3 25.10 -0.61 14.78
C SER A 3 23.57 -0.55 14.77
N LEU A 4 22.99 0.40 15.51
CA LEU A 4 21.56 0.63 15.61
C LEU A 4 20.96 1.16 14.31
N THR A 5 21.62 2.07 13.58
CA THR A 5 21.12 2.59 12.29
C THR A 5 21.18 1.52 11.19
N VAL A 6 22.26 0.74 11.15
CA VAL A 6 22.41 -0.39 10.22
C VAL A 6 21.30 -1.42 10.46
N ALA A 7 21.07 -1.76 11.74
CA ALA A 7 20.00 -2.66 12.13
C ALA A 7 18.63 -2.09 11.75
N LEU A 8 18.33 -0.83 12.09
CA LEU A 8 17.05 -0.21 11.75
C LEU A 8 16.74 -0.25 10.26
N MET A 9 17.70 0.04 9.39
CA MET A 9 17.46 0.02 7.94
C MET A 9 17.31 -1.38 7.37
N GLY A 10 18.21 -2.30 7.75
CA GLY A 10 18.09 -3.69 7.30
C GLY A 10 16.77 -4.31 7.75
N TRP A 11 16.37 -4.04 8.99
CA TRP A 11 15.18 -4.63 9.60
C TRP A 11 13.91 -3.92 9.16
N ALA A 12 13.93 -2.62 8.85
CA ALA A 12 12.74 -1.90 8.42
C ALA A 12 12.11 -2.51 7.17
N HIS A 13 12.90 -2.97 6.19
CA HIS A 13 12.34 -3.62 5.01
C HIS A 13 11.68 -4.97 5.34
N TRP A 14 12.37 -5.83 6.10
CA TRP A 14 11.83 -7.13 6.50
C TRP A 14 10.62 -7.02 7.43
N LEU A 15 10.66 -6.09 8.37
CA LEU A 15 9.57 -5.81 9.29
C LEU A 15 8.37 -5.19 8.54
N GLY A 16 8.64 -4.27 7.61
CA GLY A 16 7.67 -3.70 6.67
C GLY A 16 6.90 -4.79 5.92
N TYR A 17 7.64 -5.69 5.27
CA TYR A 17 7.10 -6.80 4.51
C TYR A 17 6.37 -7.82 5.39
N GLY A 18 7.00 -8.26 6.48
CA GLY A 18 6.48 -9.30 7.36
C GLY A 18 5.18 -8.90 8.05
N VAL A 19 5.08 -7.67 8.56
CA VAL A 19 3.84 -7.17 9.18
C VAL A 19 2.75 -6.99 8.13
N THR A 20 3.09 -6.49 6.93
CA THR A 20 2.11 -6.36 5.83
C THR A 20 1.55 -7.71 5.43
N LEU A 21 2.40 -8.73 5.29
CA LEU A 21 2.00 -10.11 4.99
C LEU A 21 1.12 -10.67 6.11
N ALA A 22 1.49 -10.46 7.38
CA ALA A 22 0.72 -10.94 8.54
C ALA A 22 -0.66 -10.27 8.60
N LEU A 23 -0.76 -8.96 8.38
CA LEU A 23 -2.03 -8.23 8.35
C LEU A 23 -2.91 -8.67 7.18
N ALA A 24 -2.31 -8.88 6.00
CA ALA A 24 -3.03 -9.38 4.82
C ALA A 24 -3.55 -10.81 5.04
N ALA A 25 -2.74 -11.69 5.62
CA ALA A 25 -3.13 -13.06 5.96
C ALA A 25 -4.25 -13.05 7.01
N LEU A 26 -4.14 -12.22 8.06
CA LEU A 26 -5.18 -12.07 9.07
C LEU A 26 -6.50 -11.56 8.45
N LEU A 27 -6.44 -10.58 7.55
CA LEU A 27 -7.61 -10.08 6.84
C LEU A 27 -8.26 -11.19 5.98
N ALA A 28 -7.45 -11.95 5.23
CA ALA A 28 -7.95 -13.07 4.43
C ALA A 28 -8.59 -14.17 5.30
N LEU A 29 -7.95 -14.53 6.42
CA LEU A 29 -8.49 -15.48 7.39
C LEU A 29 -9.81 -15.00 7.98
N VAL A 30 -9.89 -13.74 8.42
CA VAL A 30 -11.12 -13.13 8.97
C VAL A 30 -12.25 -13.14 7.94
N VAL A 31 -11.95 -12.95 6.65
CA VAL A 31 -12.94 -13.01 5.56
C VAL A 31 -13.38 -14.45 5.27
N LEU A 32 -12.46 -15.41 5.26
CA LEU A 32 -12.77 -16.82 4.96
C LEU A 32 -13.46 -17.54 6.12
N TRP A 33 -13.11 -17.24 7.38
CA TRP A 33 -13.58 -17.94 8.57
C TRP A 33 -14.85 -17.33 9.20
N ARG A 34 -15.74 -16.76 8.38
CA ARG A 34 -16.99 -16.11 8.82
C ARG A 34 -18.09 -17.07 9.31
N GLY A 35 -17.72 -17.93 10.26
CA GLY A 35 -18.60 -18.55 11.24
C GLY A 35 -18.30 -18.15 12.69
N ALA A 36 -17.10 -17.64 13.03
CA ALA A 36 -16.71 -17.41 14.44
C ALA A 36 -16.15 -16.01 14.78
N PHE A 37 -15.60 -15.24 13.82
CA PHE A 37 -14.92 -13.96 14.09
C PHE A 37 -15.59 -12.75 13.42
N ALA A 38 -16.89 -12.57 13.66
CA ALA A 38 -17.70 -11.47 13.12
C ALA A 38 -17.39 -10.06 13.68
N VAL A 39 -16.26 -9.84 14.38
CA VAL A 39 -16.13 -8.71 15.31
C VAL A 39 -15.31 -7.53 14.78
N MET A 40 -14.43 -7.71 13.79
CA MET A 40 -13.68 -6.56 13.28
C MET A 40 -14.50 -5.73 12.30
N SER A 41 -14.98 -4.59 12.79
CA SER A 41 -15.64 -3.59 11.94
C SER A 41 -14.69 -3.11 10.85
N MET A 42 -15.25 -2.78 9.67
CA MET A 42 -14.48 -2.20 8.57
C MET A 42 -13.66 -0.99 9.01
N ARG A 43 -14.22 -0.14 9.88
CA ARG A 43 -13.53 1.04 10.42
C ARG A 43 -12.26 0.66 11.20
N MET A 44 -12.32 -0.40 11.99
CA MET A 44 -11.18 -0.88 12.76
C MET A 44 -10.07 -1.40 11.84
N TRP A 45 -10.41 -2.18 10.80
CA TRP A 45 -9.44 -2.64 9.81
C TRP A 45 -8.71 -1.49 9.11
N TRP A 46 -9.45 -0.48 8.64
CA TRP A 46 -8.86 0.71 8.04
C TRP A 46 -7.99 1.48 9.02
N GLY A 47 -8.40 1.60 10.29
CA GLY A 47 -7.62 2.23 11.35
C GLY A 47 -6.28 1.52 11.59
N ILE A 48 -6.29 0.18 11.65
CA ILE A 48 -5.06 -0.62 11.82
C ILE A 48 -4.14 -0.46 10.60
N ALA A 49 -4.67 -0.60 9.39
CA ALA A 49 -3.86 -0.46 8.17
C ALA A 49 -3.27 0.95 8.04
N LEU A 50 -4.06 1.98 8.31
CA LEU A 50 -3.60 3.37 8.26
C LEU A 50 -2.56 3.66 9.33
N GLY A 51 -2.81 3.21 10.57
CA GLY A 51 -1.87 3.34 11.67
C GLY A 51 -0.54 2.66 11.37
N TRP A 52 -0.59 1.47 10.76
CA TRP A 52 0.60 0.75 10.30
C TRP A 52 1.40 1.54 9.25
N HIS A 53 0.75 2.04 8.19
CA HIS A 53 1.45 2.81 7.16
C HIS A 53 2.04 4.11 7.70
N ILE A 54 1.33 4.83 8.58
CA ILE A 54 1.84 6.05 9.22
C ILE A 54 3.05 5.73 10.09
N PHE A 55 2.96 4.68 10.91
CA PHE A 55 4.08 4.21 11.74
C PHE A 55 5.28 3.87 10.86
N TYR A 56 5.07 3.09 9.80
CA TYR A 56 6.13 2.67 8.89
C TYR A 56 6.82 3.86 8.19
N ALA A 57 6.04 4.79 7.63
CA ALA A 57 6.55 6.01 7.01
C ALA A 57 7.35 6.87 8.00
N THR A 58 6.89 6.94 9.25
CA THR A 58 7.59 7.66 10.33
C THR A 58 8.93 7.00 10.68
N VAL A 59 8.94 5.67 10.84
CA VAL A 59 10.18 4.91 11.11
C VAL A 59 11.19 5.11 9.97
N LEU A 60 10.77 5.04 8.71
CA LEU A 60 11.64 5.30 7.56
C LEU A 60 12.16 6.74 7.54
N THR A 61 11.30 7.71 7.83
CA THR A 61 11.68 9.14 7.93
C THR A 61 12.79 9.33 8.97
N VAL A 62 12.60 8.79 10.18
CA VAL A 62 13.57 8.90 11.29
C VAL A 62 14.86 8.14 10.98
N ALA A 63 14.77 6.93 10.44
CA ALA A 63 15.93 6.12 10.08
C ALA A 63 16.79 6.84 9.01
N GLN A 64 16.13 7.40 7.99
CA GLN A 64 16.80 8.17 6.94
C GLN A 64 17.53 9.40 7.50
N TYR A 65 16.87 10.16 8.38
CA TYR A 65 17.49 11.32 9.04
C TYR A 65 18.76 10.93 9.79
N ARG A 66 18.68 9.87 10.62
CA ARG A 66 19.81 9.39 11.41
C ARG A 66 20.96 8.93 10.53
N MET A 67 20.67 8.18 9.47
CA MET A 67 21.69 7.73 8.53
C MET A 67 22.40 8.92 7.87
N TRP A 68 21.65 9.89 7.37
CA TRP A 68 22.26 11.04 6.71
C TRP A 68 23.00 11.96 7.67
N ASN A 69 22.52 12.14 8.90
CA ASN A 69 23.21 12.98 9.87
C ASN A 69 24.49 12.35 10.47
N ALA A 70 24.71 11.04 10.26
CA ALA A 70 25.83 10.28 10.84
C ALA A 70 27.18 10.49 10.13
N ASN A 71 27.20 10.99 8.90
CA ASN A 71 28.42 11.27 8.13
C ASN A 71 28.37 12.72 7.62
N GLU A 72 29.51 13.39 7.59
CA GLU A 72 29.66 14.79 7.15
C GLU A 72 29.15 14.97 5.72
N ILE A 73 29.52 14.05 4.81
CA ILE A 73 29.10 14.08 3.41
C ILE A 73 27.57 14.00 3.28
N THR A 74 26.93 13.08 4.00
CA THR A 74 25.47 12.93 3.92
C THR A 74 24.71 13.94 4.76
N ARG A 75 25.38 14.58 5.73
CA ARG A 75 24.79 15.63 6.56
C ARG A 75 24.42 16.84 5.71
N GLU A 76 25.20 17.12 4.68
CA GLU A 76 24.86 18.14 3.69
C GLU A 76 23.45 17.93 3.14
N LEU A 77 23.02 16.69 2.85
CA LEU A 77 21.66 16.41 2.37
C LEU A 77 20.57 16.81 3.39
N VAL A 78 20.88 16.79 4.68
CA VAL A 78 19.94 17.20 5.74
C VAL A 78 19.88 18.71 5.88
N THR A 79 20.98 19.42 5.58
CA THR A 79 21.13 20.86 5.80
C THR A 79 21.14 21.69 4.51
N THR A 80 20.93 21.06 3.36
CA THR A 80 20.85 21.73 2.07
C THR A 80 19.42 22.23 1.83
N PRO A 81 19.23 23.52 1.51
CA PRO A 81 17.93 24.04 1.11
C PRO A 81 17.45 23.37 -0.18
N LEU A 82 16.13 23.34 -0.40
CA LEU A 82 15.58 22.81 -1.64
C LEU A 82 15.89 23.77 -2.80
N GLY A 83 16.49 23.27 -3.88
CA GLY A 83 16.78 24.06 -5.07
C GLY A 83 15.54 24.69 -5.70
N GLU A 84 15.72 25.84 -6.37
CA GLU A 84 14.63 26.59 -7.01
C GLU A 84 14.07 25.87 -8.25
N GLU A 85 14.88 24.99 -8.84
CA GLU A 85 14.52 24.18 -10.00
C GLU A 85 13.45 23.12 -9.72
N VAL A 86 13.19 22.79 -8.44
CA VAL A 86 12.21 21.77 -8.07
C VAL A 86 10.80 22.34 -8.26
N PRO A 87 9.93 21.73 -9.11
CA PRO A 87 8.59 22.23 -9.35
C PRO A 87 7.72 22.21 -8.09
N ARG A 88 7.65 23.34 -7.39
CA ARG A 88 6.90 23.48 -6.13
C ARG A 88 5.37 23.34 -6.32
N MET A 89 4.89 23.44 -7.56
CA MET A 89 3.46 23.31 -7.91
C MET A 89 2.85 21.94 -7.53
N LEU A 90 3.67 20.89 -7.40
CA LEU A 90 3.22 19.56 -6.99
C LEU A 90 3.27 19.35 -5.47
N LEU A 91 3.76 20.33 -4.71
CA LEU A 91 3.91 20.24 -3.25
C LEU A 91 2.72 20.92 -2.58
N HIS A 92 1.88 20.12 -1.92
CA HIS A 92 0.66 20.63 -1.28
C HIS A 92 0.97 21.59 -0.12
N ALA A 93 0.01 22.49 0.14
CA ALA A 93 0.13 23.64 1.02
C ALA A 93 0.62 23.38 2.48
N PRO A 94 0.47 22.23 3.15
CA PRO A 94 1.01 22.09 4.50
C PRO A 94 2.54 21.89 4.55
N ILE A 95 3.18 21.45 3.46
CA ILE A 95 4.61 21.10 3.49
C ILE A 95 5.49 22.23 2.98
N SER A 96 4.93 23.12 2.15
CA SER A 96 5.63 24.29 1.59
C SER A 96 6.42 25.09 2.65
N LEU A 97 5.82 25.31 3.82
CA LEU A 97 6.44 26.02 4.95
C LEU A 97 7.73 25.36 5.47
N PHE A 98 7.86 24.05 5.33
CA PHE A 98 9.03 23.29 5.78
C PHE A 98 10.12 23.17 4.71
N LEU A 99 9.85 23.60 3.47
CA LEU A 99 10.79 23.51 2.35
C LEU A 99 11.72 24.72 2.23
N GLU A 100 11.36 25.85 2.84
CA GLU A 100 12.11 27.12 2.73
C GLU A 100 13.33 27.18 3.66
N GLY A 101 13.47 26.25 4.61
CA GLY A 101 14.59 26.20 5.54
C GLY A 101 15.81 25.45 5.02
N SER A 102 16.89 25.46 5.82
CA SER A 102 18.09 24.65 5.57
C SER A 102 17.79 23.13 5.53
N GLY A 103 16.63 22.67 5.99
CA GLY A 103 16.20 21.27 5.89
C GLY A 103 15.44 20.89 4.61
N GLY A 104 15.28 21.82 3.67
CA GLY A 104 14.31 21.70 2.58
C GLY A 104 14.49 20.44 1.72
N TYR A 105 15.72 20.07 1.38
CA TYR A 105 15.99 18.87 0.59
C TYR A 105 15.55 17.58 1.32
N TYR A 106 15.93 17.44 2.59
CA TYR A 106 15.55 16.26 3.38
C TYR A 106 14.03 16.14 3.56
N VAL A 107 13.35 17.25 3.84
CA VAL A 107 11.88 17.28 3.96
C VAL A 107 11.23 16.83 2.65
N PHE A 108 11.69 17.37 1.52
CA PHE A 108 11.22 16.97 0.19
C PHE A 108 11.46 15.47 -0.07
N TYR A 109 12.66 14.97 0.24
CA TYR A 109 13.00 13.56 0.07
C TYR A 109 12.11 12.65 0.91
N ALA A 110 11.99 12.92 2.21
CA ALA A 110 11.17 12.11 3.11
C ALA A 110 9.70 12.13 2.70
N TYR A 111 9.20 13.31 2.32
CA TYR A 111 7.83 13.46 1.84
C TYR A 111 7.57 12.65 0.57
N SER A 112 8.38 12.86 -0.47
CA SER A 112 8.22 12.20 -1.77
C SER A 112 8.43 10.69 -1.71
N ARG A 113 9.33 10.19 -0.85
CA ARG A 113 9.66 8.76 -0.78
C ARG A 113 8.81 7.96 0.19
N PHE A 114 8.33 8.56 1.28
CA PHE A 114 7.63 7.80 2.33
C PHE A 114 6.15 8.17 2.44
N TRP A 115 5.82 9.46 2.31
CA TRP A 115 4.46 9.95 2.53
C TRP A 115 3.62 9.97 1.25
N VAL A 116 4.20 10.37 0.11
CA VAL A 116 3.49 10.34 -1.18
C VAL A 116 3.00 8.94 -1.54
N PRO A 117 3.79 7.85 -1.42
CA PRO A 117 3.30 6.49 -1.67
C PRO A 117 2.11 6.10 -0.76
N LEU A 118 2.13 6.53 0.51
CA LEU A 118 1.02 6.31 1.44
C LEU A 118 -0.24 7.07 1.00
N MET A 119 -0.10 8.34 0.59
CA MET A 119 -1.22 9.15 0.08
C MET A 119 -1.80 8.56 -1.22
N LEU A 120 -0.93 8.12 -2.14
CA LEU A 120 -1.35 7.46 -3.38
C LEU A 120 -2.07 6.13 -3.12
N ALA A 121 -1.57 5.33 -2.19
CA ALA A 121 -2.23 4.09 -1.78
C ALA A 121 -3.60 4.37 -1.15
N LEU A 122 -3.70 5.38 -0.28
CA LEU A 122 -4.97 5.79 0.33
C LEU A 122 -5.96 6.26 -0.74
N LEU A 123 -5.55 7.18 -1.63
CA LEU A 123 -6.39 7.70 -2.71
C LEU A 123 -6.86 6.57 -3.64
N GLY A 124 -5.93 5.74 -4.13
CA GLY A 124 -6.27 4.63 -5.02
C GLY A 124 -7.21 3.63 -4.37
N THR A 125 -7.03 3.36 -3.07
CA THR A 125 -7.93 2.46 -2.35
C THR A 125 -9.31 3.10 -2.11
N LEU A 126 -9.41 4.41 -1.82
CA LEU A 126 -10.69 5.09 -1.71
C LEU A 126 -11.47 5.06 -3.03
N VAL A 127 -10.79 5.27 -4.15
CA VAL A 127 -11.38 5.13 -5.49
C VAL A 127 -11.88 3.70 -5.71
N LEU A 128 -11.04 2.70 -5.43
CA LEU A 128 -11.38 1.29 -5.56
C LEU A 128 -12.57 0.90 -4.67
N TYR A 129 -12.58 1.36 -3.42
CA TYR A 129 -13.68 1.17 -2.48
C TYR A 129 -14.97 1.78 -3.03
N GLY A 130 -14.92 3.01 -3.55
CA GLY A 130 -16.05 3.68 -4.19
C GLY A 130 -16.62 2.89 -5.37
N ILE A 131 -15.75 2.41 -6.27
CA ILE A 131 -16.14 1.57 -7.42
C ILE A 131 -16.83 0.30 -6.94
N PHE A 132 -16.22 -0.46 -6.04
CA PHE A 132 -16.79 -1.72 -5.55
C PHE A 132 -18.08 -1.52 -4.77
N ARG A 133 -18.19 -0.42 -4.01
CA ARG A 133 -19.41 -0.07 -3.29
C ARG A 133 -20.55 0.32 -4.24
N PHE A 134 -20.23 1.06 -5.31
CA PHE A 134 -21.17 1.37 -6.37
C PHE A 134 -21.66 0.09 -7.10
N LEU A 135 -20.73 -0.79 -7.47
CA LEU A 135 -21.07 -2.09 -8.08
C LEU A 135 -21.91 -2.96 -7.16
N GLN A 136 -21.60 -3.00 -5.87
CA GLN A 136 -22.40 -3.72 -4.87
C GLN A 136 -23.82 -3.17 -4.79
N HIS A 137 -24.01 -1.85 -4.89
CA HIS A 137 -25.36 -1.27 -4.89
C HIS A 137 -26.15 -1.66 -6.14
N ARG A 138 -25.48 -1.73 -7.31
CA ARG A 138 -26.11 -2.11 -8.58
C ARG A 138 -26.34 -3.62 -8.73
N LYS A 139 -25.48 -4.45 -8.16
CA LYS A 139 -25.45 -5.91 -8.30
C LYS A 139 -25.06 -6.59 -6.97
N PRO A 140 -25.93 -6.56 -5.94
CA PRO A 140 -25.60 -7.05 -4.59
C PRO A 140 -25.32 -8.55 -4.55
N VAL A 141 -25.82 -9.31 -5.53
CA VAL A 141 -25.60 -10.76 -5.66
C VAL A 141 -24.18 -11.09 -6.14
N ALA A 142 -23.57 -10.20 -6.94
CA ALA A 142 -22.26 -10.41 -7.55
C ALA A 142 -21.11 -9.89 -6.67
N VAL A 143 -21.35 -8.83 -5.87
CA VAL A 143 -20.33 -8.21 -5.02
C VAL A 143 -20.75 -8.25 -3.55
N GLY A 144 -20.15 -9.19 -2.82
CA GLY A 144 -20.34 -9.34 -1.38
C GLY A 144 -19.63 -8.23 -0.58
N ARG A 145 -20.12 -7.94 0.63
CA ARG A 145 -19.46 -6.98 1.54
C ARG A 145 -18.03 -7.37 1.88
N GLU A 146 -17.77 -8.68 1.91
CA GLU A 146 -16.44 -9.26 2.11
C GLU A 146 -15.47 -8.90 1.00
N GLU A 147 -15.93 -8.94 -0.24
CA GLU A 147 -15.09 -8.73 -1.41
C GLU A 147 -14.69 -7.26 -1.47
N VAL A 148 -15.61 -6.35 -1.17
CA VAL A 148 -15.31 -4.92 -1.05
C VAL A 148 -14.25 -4.70 0.04
N LEU A 149 -14.41 -5.32 1.22
CA LEU A 149 -13.46 -5.19 2.32
C LEU A 149 -12.09 -5.79 1.98
N LEU A 150 -12.06 -6.99 1.40
CA LEU A 150 -10.83 -7.70 1.06
C LEU A 150 -10.06 -6.96 -0.03
N VAL A 151 -10.73 -6.58 -1.13
CA VAL A 151 -10.09 -5.86 -2.23
C VAL A 151 -9.53 -4.53 -1.76
N SER A 152 -10.33 -3.73 -1.07
CA SER A 152 -9.85 -2.43 -0.58
C SER A 152 -8.78 -2.59 0.51
N GLY A 153 -8.98 -3.46 1.49
CA GLY A 153 -8.01 -3.68 2.57
C GLY A 153 -6.65 -4.18 2.06
N ILE A 154 -6.64 -5.15 1.16
CA ILE A 154 -5.40 -5.66 0.55
C ILE A 154 -4.75 -4.63 -0.36
N ALA A 155 -5.53 -3.91 -1.17
CA ALA A 155 -5.01 -2.85 -2.03
C ALA A 155 -4.28 -1.78 -1.21
N PHE A 156 -4.85 -1.37 -0.07
CA PHE A 156 -4.21 -0.40 0.81
C PHE A 156 -2.96 -0.96 1.47
N LEU A 157 -3.05 -2.16 2.08
CA LEU A 157 -1.93 -2.84 2.73
C LEU A 157 -0.75 -3.07 1.78
N ALA A 158 -1.02 -3.43 0.52
CA ALA A 158 0.01 -3.62 -0.49
C ALA A 158 0.83 -2.33 -0.72
N GLY A 159 0.20 -1.16 -0.53
CA GLY A 159 0.81 0.15 -0.71
C GLY A 159 1.17 0.45 -2.17
N TRP A 160 1.60 1.68 -2.45
CA TRP A 160 2.11 2.03 -3.77
C TRP A 160 3.54 1.49 -3.94
N PRO A 161 3.91 0.89 -5.08
CA PRO A 161 3.13 0.69 -6.31
C PRO A 161 2.41 -0.67 -6.39
N ASN A 162 2.63 -1.56 -5.43
CA ASN A 162 2.07 -2.93 -5.42
C ASN A 162 0.54 -2.96 -5.53
N MET A 163 -0.15 -1.95 -5.01
CA MET A 163 -1.59 -1.76 -5.15
C MET A 163 -2.03 -1.85 -6.62
N VAL A 164 -1.30 -1.22 -7.55
CA VAL A 164 -1.64 -1.22 -8.98
C VAL A 164 -1.52 -2.63 -9.57
N ALA A 165 -0.43 -3.32 -9.23
CA ALA A 165 -0.23 -4.71 -9.63
C ALA A 165 -1.33 -5.62 -9.05
N PHE A 166 -1.67 -5.45 -7.77
CA PHE A 166 -2.73 -6.19 -7.10
C PHE A 166 -4.08 -6.00 -7.78
N VAL A 167 -4.50 -4.76 -8.02
CA VAL A 167 -5.79 -4.46 -8.65
C VAL A 167 -5.86 -5.08 -10.06
N SER A 168 -4.77 -4.96 -10.83
CA SER A 168 -4.68 -5.53 -12.17
C SER A 168 -4.77 -7.05 -12.15
N LEU A 169 -4.01 -7.70 -11.26
CA LEU A 169 -4.03 -9.15 -11.08
C LEU A 169 -5.38 -9.64 -10.56
N ALA A 170 -5.98 -8.95 -9.60
CA ALA A 170 -7.29 -9.30 -9.05
C ALA A 170 -8.35 -9.27 -10.14
N PHE A 171 -8.35 -8.24 -10.98
CA PHE A 171 -9.25 -8.16 -12.12
C PHE A 171 -9.06 -9.32 -13.10
N VAL A 172 -7.83 -9.57 -13.55
CA VAL A 172 -7.53 -10.64 -14.52
C VAL A 172 -7.88 -12.01 -13.95
N LEU A 173 -7.46 -12.32 -12.71
CA LEU A 173 -7.71 -13.62 -12.09
C LEU A 173 -9.19 -13.83 -11.78
N SER A 174 -9.91 -12.79 -11.34
CA SER A 174 -11.36 -12.89 -11.16
C SER A 174 -12.08 -13.09 -12.49
N LEU A 175 -11.62 -12.49 -13.58
CA LEU A 175 -12.17 -12.71 -14.92
C LEU A 175 -11.92 -14.14 -15.41
N VAL A 176 -10.69 -14.64 -15.30
CA VAL A 176 -10.33 -16.02 -15.66
C VAL A 176 -11.17 -17.02 -14.85
N TYR A 177 -11.30 -16.78 -13.54
CA TYR A 177 -12.13 -17.61 -12.68
C TYR A 177 -13.61 -17.57 -13.07
N ALA A 178 -14.14 -16.39 -13.42
CA ALA A 178 -15.51 -16.23 -13.90
C ALA A 178 -15.78 -17.02 -15.19
N VAL A 179 -14.87 -16.93 -16.18
CA VAL A 179 -14.97 -17.69 -17.44
C VAL A 179 -14.92 -19.19 -17.17
N TRP A 180 -13.95 -19.65 -16.37
CA TRP A 180 -13.83 -21.07 -16.01
C TRP A 180 -15.09 -21.60 -15.31
N ALA A 181 -15.60 -20.85 -14.33
CA ALA A 181 -16.81 -21.24 -13.60
C ALA A 181 -18.04 -21.27 -14.52
N HIS A 182 -18.15 -20.33 -15.45
CA HIS A 182 -19.22 -20.30 -16.43
C HIS A 182 -19.18 -21.51 -17.36
N VAL A 183 -18.00 -21.87 -17.88
CA VAL A 183 -17.83 -23.04 -18.76
C VAL A 183 -18.18 -24.35 -18.01
N ARG A 184 -17.80 -24.46 -16.73
CA ARG A 184 -17.96 -25.71 -15.98
C ARG A 184 -19.32 -25.88 -15.31
N HIS A 185 -19.94 -24.78 -14.87
CA HIS A 185 -21.17 -24.79 -14.07
C HIS A 185 -22.34 -24.08 -14.76
N GLY A 186 -22.14 -23.55 -15.97
CA GLY A 186 -23.16 -22.88 -16.78
C GLY A 186 -23.55 -21.49 -16.28
N ALA A 187 -24.59 -20.92 -16.88
CA ALA A 187 -25.09 -19.57 -16.59
C ALA A 187 -25.71 -19.41 -15.18
N ALA A 188 -26.04 -20.52 -14.50
CA ALA A 188 -26.59 -20.50 -13.14
C ALA A 188 -25.51 -20.29 -12.05
N ALA A 189 -24.23 -20.39 -12.41
CA ALA A 189 -23.13 -20.22 -11.47
C ALA A 189 -23.00 -18.75 -11.05
N ARG A 190 -23.45 -18.43 -9.84
CA ARG A 190 -23.14 -17.15 -9.20
C ARG A 190 -21.66 -17.14 -8.84
N THR A 191 -20.82 -16.60 -9.71
CA THR A 191 -19.38 -16.57 -9.48
C THR A 191 -19.00 -15.42 -8.56
N ARG A 192 -18.56 -15.75 -7.35
CA ARG A 192 -17.91 -14.78 -6.46
C ARG A 192 -16.51 -14.48 -6.96
N MET A 193 -16.07 -13.23 -6.84
CA MET A 193 -14.73 -12.80 -7.24
C MET A 193 -13.66 -13.20 -6.21
N LEU A 194 -14.09 -13.58 -5.01
CA LEU A 194 -13.23 -13.86 -3.85
C LEU A 194 -12.01 -14.77 -4.17
N PRO A 195 -12.12 -15.90 -4.89
CA PRO A 195 -10.96 -16.75 -5.17
C PRO A 195 -9.89 -16.03 -6.01
N GLY A 196 -10.31 -15.25 -7.01
CA GLY A 196 -9.39 -14.45 -7.83
C GLY A 196 -8.70 -13.35 -7.03
N ILE A 197 -9.44 -12.69 -6.12
CA ILE A 197 -8.89 -11.66 -5.24
C ILE A 197 -7.85 -12.25 -4.29
N ILE A 198 -8.12 -13.41 -3.68
CA ILE A 198 -7.17 -14.08 -2.77
C ILE A 198 -5.92 -14.51 -3.54
N ALA A 199 -6.07 -15.11 -4.72
CA ALA A 199 -4.94 -15.49 -5.55
C ALA A 199 -4.08 -14.27 -5.94
N ALA A 200 -4.71 -13.15 -6.30
CA ALA A 200 -4.01 -11.90 -6.59
C ALA A 200 -3.29 -11.32 -5.38
N ALA A 201 -3.90 -11.40 -4.19
CA ALA A 201 -3.29 -10.96 -2.94
C ALA A 201 -2.00 -11.76 -2.66
N ILE A 202 -2.08 -13.08 -2.75
CA ILE A 202 -0.92 -13.97 -2.54
C ILE A 202 0.17 -13.66 -3.56
N ALA A 203 -0.17 -13.61 -4.86
CA ALA A 203 0.79 -13.32 -5.91
C ALA A 203 1.47 -11.96 -5.71
N THR A 204 0.70 -10.91 -5.42
CA THR A 204 1.25 -9.56 -5.24
C THR A 204 2.17 -9.48 -4.03
N LEU A 205 1.82 -10.14 -2.93
CA LEU A 205 2.65 -10.16 -1.73
C LEU A 205 3.97 -10.91 -1.99
N LEU A 206 3.89 -12.11 -2.58
CA LEU A 206 5.08 -12.91 -2.92
C LEU A 206 6.05 -12.19 -3.88
N PHE A 207 5.52 -11.43 -4.84
CA PHE A 207 6.32 -10.70 -5.83
C PHE A 207 6.52 -9.21 -5.52
N SER A 208 6.20 -8.76 -4.30
CA SER A 208 6.22 -7.32 -3.97
C SER A 208 7.57 -6.66 -4.18
N ALA A 209 8.67 -7.34 -3.83
CA ALA A 209 10.02 -6.85 -4.04
C ALA A 209 10.36 -6.70 -5.53
N THR A 210 9.93 -7.67 -6.36
CA THR A 210 10.13 -7.65 -7.81
C THR A 210 9.32 -6.53 -8.47
N ILE A 211 8.08 -6.33 -8.05
CA ILE A 211 7.21 -5.24 -8.54
C ILE A 211 7.81 -3.88 -8.20
N ALA A 212 8.29 -3.70 -6.96
CA ALA A 212 8.96 -2.48 -6.53
C ALA A 212 10.24 -2.20 -7.34
N ALA A 213 11.05 -3.23 -7.61
CA ALA A 213 12.26 -3.09 -8.43
C ALA A 213 11.93 -2.68 -9.88
N TYR A 214 10.94 -3.34 -10.50
CA TYR A 214 10.55 -3.05 -11.88
C TYR A 214 9.95 -1.65 -12.05
N THR A 215 9.08 -1.24 -11.12
CA THR A 215 8.50 0.13 -11.14
C THR A 215 9.55 1.21 -10.93
N ALA A 216 10.59 0.96 -10.14
CA ALA A 216 11.71 1.88 -10.02
C ALA A 216 12.49 2.05 -11.34
N THR A 217 12.63 0.99 -12.15
CA THR A 217 13.30 1.08 -13.47
C THR A 217 12.50 1.84 -14.52
N LEU A 218 11.17 1.90 -14.39
CA LEU A 218 10.30 2.64 -15.31
C LEU A 218 10.20 4.14 -14.99
N ALA A 219 10.68 4.55 -13.82
CA ALA A 219 10.63 5.94 -13.36
C ALA A 219 11.87 6.77 -13.77
N VAL A 220 12.80 6.16 -14.53
CA VAL A 220 14.00 6.78 -15.12
C VAL A 220 13.75 7.07 -16.59
#